data_AF-A0A7V9SXQ6-F1
#
_entry.id   AF-A0A7V9SXQ6-F1
#
_cell.length_a   1.000
_cell.length_b   1.000
_cell.length_c   1.000
_cell.angle_alpha   90.00
_cell.angle_beta   90.00
_cell.angle_gamma   90.00
#
_symmetry.space_group_name_H-M   'P 1'
#
loop_
_entity.id
_entity.type
_entity.pdbx_description
1 polymer ?
#
loop_
_entity_poly.entity_id
_entity_poly.type
_entity_poly.pdbx_seq_one_letter_code
_entity_poly.pdbx_strand_id
1 'polypeptide(L)'
;MYQQSNNFSASDYFDSSNNFSVSELVLKHNQLKALKSLLALLVQEVNLLEQTQAAAGKQIEREKPICLLTELQRFESHMIRCALIRSMGRQTKAAKLLGLKTSTLNNKIKRYKIDLTDVKDVL
;
A
#
# COMPACT_ATOMS: atom_id res chain seq x y z
N MET A 1 -87.07 -10.80 51.54
CA MET A 1 -86.66 -11.15 50.16
C MET A 1 -85.37 -10.40 49.85
N TYR A 2 -84.24 -11.09 49.97
CA TYR A 2 -82.98 -10.67 49.36
C TYR A 2 -82.83 -11.46 48.06
N GLN A 3 -82.61 -10.78 46.94
CA GLN A 3 -81.98 -11.35 45.76
C GLN A 3 -80.99 -10.34 45.16
N GLN A 4 -79.81 -10.88 44.88
CA GLN A 4 -78.66 -10.32 44.16
C GLN A 4 -79.09 -9.88 42.75
N SER A 5 -78.39 -8.97 42.06
CA SER A 5 -77.16 -9.33 41.36
C SER A 5 -76.59 -8.14 40.55
N ASN A 6 -75.26 -8.08 40.53
CA ASN A 6 -74.36 -7.71 39.44
C ASN A 6 -74.76 -6.59 38.46
N ASN A 7 -73.92 -5.55 38.39
CA ASN A 7 -72.98 -5.44 37.27
C ASN A 7 -71.83 -4.49 37.57
N PHE A 8 -70.67 -5.12 37.80
CA PHE A 8 -69.34 -4.53 37.71
C PHE A 8 -69.04 -4.30 36.23
N SER A 9 -68.95 -3.06 35.76
CA SER A 9 -68.34 -2.74 34.47
C SER A 9 -67.34 -1.61 34.66
N ALA A 10 -66.13 -2.01 35.05
CA ALA A 10 -64.92 -1.19 35.01
C ALA A 10 -64.12 -1.58 33.76
N SER A 11 -64.68 -1.37 32.56
CA SER A 11 -64.05 -1.78 31.30
C SER A 11 -64.13 -0.78 30.15
N ASP A 12 -64.47 0.49 30.39
CA ASP A 12 -64.55 1.49 29.31
C ASP A 12 -63.51 2.62 29.44
N TYR A 13 -62.32 2.28 29.90
CA TYR A 13 -61.12 3.11 29.69
C TYR A 13 -60.00 2.27 29.07
N PHE A 14 -60.26 1.71 27.88
CA PHE A 14 -59.20 1.15 27.04
C PHE A 14 -58.55 2.28 26.23
N ASP A 15 -57.45 2.79 26.77
CA ASP A 15 -56.49 3.65 26.10
C ASP A 15 -56.06 3.02 24.77
N SER A 16 -56.63 3.53 23.67
CA SER A 16 -56.32 3.12 22.30
C SER A 16 -55.23 3.99 21.65
N SER A 17 -54.46 4.77 22.43
CA SER A 17 -53.48 5.71 21.88
C SER A 17 -52.03 5.22 21.94
N ASN A 18 -51.75 4.07 22.57
CA ASN A 18 -50.36 3.66 22.87
C ASN A 18 -49.73 2.64 21.88
N ASN A 19 -50.45 2.24 20.82
CA ASN A 19 -49.94 1.24 19.85
C ASN A 19 -49.38 1.83 18.54
N PHE A 20 -49.40 3.16 18.35
CA PHE A 20 -48.90 3.77 17.11
C PHE A 20 -47.36 3.93 17.05
N SER A 21 -46.61 3.76 18.14
CA SER A 21 -45.24 4.30 18.17
C SER A 21 -44.08 3.30 18.23
N VAL A 22 -44.28 2.06 18.73
CA VAL A 22 -43.14 1.18 19.02
C VAL A 22 -42.46 0.65 17.76
N SER A 23 -43.23 0.20 16.76
CA SER A 23 -42.68 -0.38 15.54
C SER A 23 -41.95 0.66 14.69
N GLU A 24 -42.49 1.88 14.59
CA GLU A 24 -41.86 2.98 13.86
C GLU A 24 -40.58 3.49 14.54
N LEU A 25 -40.55 3.54 15.88
CA LEU A 25 -39.34 3.87 16.63
C LEU A 25 -38.24 2.83 16.45
N VAL A 26 -38.60 1.54 16.44
CA VAL A 26 -37.64 0.44 16.20
C VAL A 26 -37.07 0.52 14.78
N LEU A 27 -37.91 0.82 13.77
CA LEU A 27 -37.44 1.02 12.40
C LEU A 27 -36.49 2.21 12.27
N LYS A 28 -36.83 3.36 12.88
CA LYS A 28 -35.95 4.54 12.90
C LYS A 28 -34.63 4.26 13.63
N HIS A 29 -34.68 3.51 14.74
CA HIS A 29 -33.49 3.10 15.46
C HIS A 29 -32.58 2.20 14.61
N ASN A 30 -33.16 1.25 13.88
CA ASN A 30 -32.42 0.36 12.98
C ASN A 30 -31.83 1.12 11.78
N GLN A 31 -32.57 2.06 11.20
CA GLN A 31 -32.06 2.94 10.14
C GLN A 31 -30.88 3.78 10.62
N LEU A 32 -31.00 4.38 11.80
CA LEU A 32 -29.94 5.19 12.40
C LEU A 32 -28.70 4.34 12.74
N LYS A 33 -28.91 3.10 13.21
CA LYS A 33 -27.83 2.14 13.43
C LYS A 33 -27.13 1.75 12.12
N ALA A 34 -27.89 1.45 11.08
CA ALA A 34 -27.35 1.13 9.76
C ALA A 34 -26.55 2.29 9.16
N LEU A 35 -27.06 3.53 9.29
CA LEU A 35 -26.36 4.72 8.82
C LEU A 35 -25.05 4.96 9.57
N LYS A 36 -25.04 4.77 10.90
CA LYS A 36 -23.81 4.85 11.70
C LYS A 36 -22.79 3.79 11.30
N SER A 37 -23.24 2.56 11.06
CA SER A 37 -22.37 1.49 10.58
C SER A 37 -21.78 1.81 9.20
N LEU A 38 -22.58 2.35 8.28
CA LEU A 38 -22.11 2.76 6.97
C LEU A 38 -21.08 3.90 7.08
N LEU A 39 -21.35 4.91 7.91
CA LEU A 39 -20.40 5.99 8.16
C LEU A 39 -19.07 5.46 8.71
N ALA A 40 -19.11 4.53 9.67
CA ALA A 40 -17.91 3.93 10.24
C ALA A 40 -17.09 3.18 9.16
N LEU A 41 -17.77 2.45 8.27
CA LEU A 41 -17.13 1.77 7.14
C LEU A 41 -16.53 2.76 6.13
N LEU A 42 -17.24 3.83 5.81
CA LEU A 42 -16.72 4.87 4.89
C LEU A 42 -15.51 5.58 5.48
N VAL A 43 -15.54 5.91 6.77
CA VAL A 43 -14.38 6.49 7.47
C VAL A 43 -13.21 5.53 7.44
N GLN A 44 -13.44 4.24 7.69
CA GLN A 44 -12.40 3.22 7.59
C GLN A 44 -11.82 3.16 6.18
N GLU A 45 -12.66 3.16 5.14
CA GLU A 45 -12.21 3.11 3.75
C GLU A 45 -11.37 4.34 3.37
N VAL A 46 -11.79 5.54 3.77
CA VAL A 46 -11.01 6.78 3.55
C VAL A 46 -9.64 6.67 4.21
N ASN A 47 -9.56 6.20 5.45
CA ASN A 47 -8.27 6.02 6.15
C ASN A 47 -7.36 5.00 5.44
N LEU A 48 -7.92 3.94 4.85
CA LEU A 48 -7.16 2.96 4.07
C LEU A 48 -6.64 3.59 2.75
N LEU A 49 -7.47 4.38 2.09
CA LEU A 49 -7.10 5.11 0.87
C LEU A 49 -6.02 6.17 1.15
N GLU A 50 -6.07 6.85 2.29
CA GLU A 50 -5.01 7.78 2.71
C GLU A 50 -3.70 7.06 3.01
N GLN A 51 -3.73 5.88 3.63
CA GLN A 51 -2.52 5.09 3.91
C GLN A 51 -1.88 4.54 2.62
N THR A 52 -2.69 4.06 1.68
CA THR A 52 -2.22 3.61 0.36
C THR A 52 -1.67 4.78 -0.47
N GLN A 53 -2.31 5.95 -0.43
CA GLN A 53 -1.79 7.17 -1.04
C GLN A 53 -0.54 7.70 -0.34
N ALA A 54 -0.41 7.60 0.98
CA ALA A 54 0.81 7.96 1.69
C ALA A 54 1.96 6.99 1.36
N ALA A 55 1.66 5.72 1.08
CA ALA A 55 2.63 4.75 0.59
C ALA A 55 3.02 5.02 -0.88
N ALA A 56 2.06 5.32 -1.75
CA ALA A 56 2.30 5.65 -3.16
C ALA A 56 2.96 7.04 -3.35
N GLY A 57 2.52 8.04 -2.59
CA GLY A 57 3.08 9.39 -2.55
C GLY A 57 4.50 9.43 -1.97
N LYS A 58 4.83 8.58 -0.99
CA LYS A 58 6.24 8.37 -0.57
C LYS A 58 7.12 7.77 -1.65
N GLN A 59 6.57 7.05 -2.62
CA GLN A 59 7.33 6.57 -3.78
C GLN A 59 7.53 7.69 -4.79
N ILE A 60 6.53 8.52 -5.04
CA ILE A 60 6.61 9.63 -6.02
C ILE A 60 7.45 10.81 -5.48
N GLU A 61 7.45 11.08 -4.18
CA GLU A 61 8.13 12.24 -3.56
C GLU A 61 9.56 11.95 -3.07
N ARG A 62 10.11 10.77 -3.35
CA ARG A 62 11.50 10.40 -2.97
C ARG A 62 12.38 9.98 -4.13
N GLU A 63 11.93 10.15 -5.37
CA GLU A 63 12.80 9.95 -6.51
C GLU A 63 13.72 11.15 -6.65
N LYS A 64 14.91 11.01 -6.04
CA LYS A 64 16.07 11.87 -6.30
C LYS A 64 16.16 12.10 -7.81
N PRO A 65 16.32 13.34 -8.30
CA PRO A 65 16.24 13.63 -9.72
C PRO A 65 17.17 12.70 -10.50
N ILE A 66 16.60 11.97 -11.46
CA ILE A 66 17.32 10.99 -12.26
C ILE A 66 18.33 11.75 -13.13
N CYS A 67 19.62 11.65 -12.76
CA CYS A 67 20.71 12.21 -13.55
C CYS A 67 21.21 11.15 -14.52
N LEU A 68 21.00 11.38 -15.83
CA LEU A 68 21.42 10.46 -16.89
C LEU A 68 22.89 10.04 -16.76
N LEU A 69 23.78 10.98 -16.45
CA LEU A 69 25.21 10.70 -16.32
C LEU A 69 25.51 9.75 -15.15
N THR A 70 24.78 9.89 -14.05
CA THR A 70 24.93 9.01 -12.88
C THR A 70 24.43 7.61 -13.20
N GLU A 71 23.30 7.51 -13.89
CA GLU A 71 22.72 6.21 -14.23
C GLU A 71 23.53 5.48 -15.30
N LEU A 72 24.02 6.21 -16.31
CA LEU A 72 24.94 5.67 -17.30
C LEU A 72 26.24 5.17 -16.64
N GLN A 73 26.78 5.91 -15.68
CA GLN A 73 27.96 5.47 -14.92
C GLN A 73 27.69 4.18 -14.15
N ARG A 74 26.52 4.05 -13.51
CA ARG A 74 26.12 2.81 -12.80
C ARG A 74 26.01 1.64 -13.75
N PHE A 75 25.30 1.84 -14.87
CA PHE A 75 25.14 0.84 -15.91
C PHE A 75 26.48 0.39 -16.49
N GLU A 76 27.34 1.34 -16.89
CA GLU A 76 28.67 1.03 -17.41
C GLU A 76 29.54 0.28 -16.38
N SER A 77 29.49 0.68 -15.11
CA SER A 77 30.25 0.01 -14.04
C SER A 77 29.80 -1.44 -13.86
N HIS A 78 28.49 -1.67 -13.87
CA HIS A 78 27.92 -3.01 -13.83
C HIS A 78 28.34 -3.86 -15.03
N MET A 79 28.25 -3.29 -16.24
CA MET A 79 28.63 -3.98 -17.47
C MET A 79 30.13 -4.35 -17.49
N ILE A 80 31.00 -3.47 -16.99
CA ILE A 80 32.43 -3.75 -16.82
C ILE A 80 32.66 -4.90 -15.83
N ARG A 81 31.97 -4.92 -14.68
CA ARG A 81 32.06 -6.03 -13.73
C ARG A 81 31.65 -7.36 -14.36
N CYS A 82 30.52 -7.39 -15.05
CA CYS A 82 30.05 -8.59 -15.74
C CYS A 82 31.06 -9.10 -16.79
N ALA A 83 31.65 -8.19 -17.57
CA ALA A 83 32.69 -8.57 -18.54
C ALA A 83 33.96 -9.12 -17.87
N LEU A 84 34.34 -8.56 -16.71
CA LEU A 84 35.48 -9.03 -15.93
C LEU A 84 35.21 -10.41 -15.31
N ILE A 85 34.01 -10.66 -14.76
CA ILE A 85 33.63 -11.99 -14.24
C ILE A 85 33.70 -13.03 -15.37
N ARG A 86 33.07 -12.74 -16.51
CA ARG A 86 33.08 -13.63 -17.69
C ARG A 86 34.48 -13.86 -18.25
N SER A 87 35.42 -12.94 -18.01
CA SER A 87 36.81 -13.08 -18.44
C SER A 87 37.76 -13.59 -17.35
N MET A 88 37.23 -14.00 -16.19
CA MET A 88 38.02 -14.43 -15.00
C MET A 88 39.03 -13.35 -14.57
N GLY A 89 38.61 -12.09 -14.56
CA GLY A 89 39.43 -10.93 -14.21
C GLY A 89 40.44 -10.51 -15.29
N ARG A 90 40.49 -11.18 -16.45
CA ARG A 90 41.41 -10.82 -17.54
C ARG A 90 40.89 -9.58 -18.28
N GLN A 91 41.44 -8.41 -17.94
CA GLN A 91 41.02 -7.11 -18.50
C GLN A 91 41.12 -7.04 -20.03
N THR A 92 42.14 -7.64 -20.64
CA THR A 92 42.29 -7.69 -22.10
C THR A 92 41.13 -8.45 -22.77
N LYS A 93 40.71 -9.58 -22.19
CA LYS A 93 39.56 -10.35 -22.66
C LYS A 93 38.24 -9.62 -22.38
N ALA A 94 38.09 -9.00 -21.20
CA ALA A 94 36.91 -8.19 -20.88
C ALA A 94 36.74 -7.00 -21.84
N ALA A 95 37.85 -6.33 -22.19
CA ALA A 95 37.84 -5.22 -23.13
C ALA A 95 37.36 -5.68 -24.51
N LYS A 96 37.84 -6.84 -24.97
CA LYS A 96 37.35 -7.45 -26.23
C LYS A 96 35.86 -7.80 -26.17
N LEU A 97 35.37 -8.34 -25.05
CA LEU A 97 33.94 -8.64 -24.88
C LEU A 97 33.06 -7.39 -24.97
N LEU A 98 33.57 -6.24 -24.53
CA LEU A 98 32.87 -4.96 -24.57
C LEU A 98 33.14 -4.14 -25.84
N GLY A 99 33.99 -4.63 -26.76
CA GLY A 99 34.38 -3.88 -27.96
C GLY A 99 35.22 -2.62 -27.67
N LEU A 100 35.92 -2.58 -26.53
CA LEU A 100 36.74 -1.44 -26.10
C LEU A 100 38.23 -1.73 -26.24
N LYS A 101 39.03 -0.66 -26.40
CA LYS A 101 40.48 -0.75 -26.20
C LYS A 101 40.77 -1.06 -24.72
N THR A 102 41.80 -1.86 -24.46
CA THR A 102 42.19 -2.21 -23.07
C THR A 102 42.55 -0.96 -22.26
N SER A 103 43.19 0.05 -22.86
CA SER A 103 43.49 1.32 -22.19
C SER A 103 42.23 2.07 -21.77
N THR A 104 41.17 2.07 -22.59
CA THR A 104 39.88 2.67 -22.26
C THR A 104 39.18 1.95 -21.12
N LEU A 105 39.18 0.60 -21.14
CA LEU A 105 38.64 -0.20 -20.05
C LEU A 105 39.38 0.09 -18.74
N ASN A 106 40.71 0.12 -18.77
CA ASN A 106 41.53 0.38 -17.60
C ASN A 106 41.26 1.77 -16.99
N ASN A 107 41.09 2.78 -17.84
CA ASN A 107 40.72 4.12 -17.39
C ASN A 107 39.33 4.14 -16.75
N LYS A 108 38.34 3.42 -17.32
CA LYS A 108 37.00 3.30 -16.73
C LYS A 108 37.01 2.54 -15.39
N ILE A 109 37.78 1.45 -15.28
CA ILE A 109 37.95 0.69 -14.01
C ILE A 109 38.48 1.62 -12.91
N LYS A 110 39.53 2.39 -13.19
CA LYS A 110 40.09 3.36 -12.24
C LYS A 110 39.10 4.47 -11.88
N ARG A 111 38.45 5.07 -12.89
CA ARG A 111 37.48 6.16 -12.70
C ARG A 111 36.28 5.72 -11.86
N TYR A 112 35.80 4.50 -12.06
CA TYR A 112 34.64 3.97 -11.36
C TYR A 112 35.01 3.22 -10.08
N LYS A 113 36.29 3.16 -9.73
CA LYS A 113 36.81 2.48 -8.53
C LYS A 113 36.27 1.04 -8.44
N ILE A 114 36.26 0.32 -9.56
CA ILE A 114 35.83 -1.07 -9.59
C ILE A 114 36.94 -1.90 -8.96
N ASP A 115 36.65 -2.54 -7.83
CA ASP A 115 37.56 -3.49 -7.22
C ASP A 115 37.69 -4.74 -8.12
N LEU A 116 38.93 -5.13 -8.38
CA LEU A 116 39.26 -6.30 -9.19
C LEU A 116 39.41 -7.56 -8.33
N THR A 117 39.45 -7.42 -7.01
CA THR A 117 39.49 -8.53 -6.05
C THR A 117 38.11 -9.18 -5.92
N ASP A 118 37.05 -8.38 -5.78
CA ASP A 118 35.64 -8.82 -5.78
C ASP A 118 35.26 -9.72 -6.97
N VAL A 119 35.94 -9.56 -8.13
CA VAL A 119 35.66 -10.35 -9.33
C VAL A 119 36.19 -11.79 -9.22
N LYS A 120 37.25 -11.99 -8.43
CA LYS A 120 37.91 -13.30 -8.28
C LYS A 120 37.18 -14.20 -7.29
N ASP A 121 36.44 -13.62 -6.34
CA ASP A 121 35.78 -14.34 -5.25
C ASP A 121 34.41 -14.93 -5.64
N VAL A 122 33.92 -14.63 -6.85
CA VAL A 122 32.67 -15.19 -7.42
C VAL A 122 32.95 -16.48 -8.22
N LEU A 123 34.20 -16.93 -8.27
CA LEU A 123 34.67 -18.18 -8.91
C LEU A 123 35.19 -19.15 -7.86
#